data_AF-A0A8H6UDN4-F1
#
_entry.id   AF-A0A8H6UDN4-F1
#
_cell.length_a   1.000
_cell.length_b   1.000
_cell.length_c   1.000
_cell.angle_alpha   90.00
_cell.angle_beta   90.00
_cell.angle_gamma   90.00
#
_symmetry.space_group_name_H-M   'P 1'
#
loop_
_entity.id
_entity.type
_entity.pdbx_description
1 polymer ?
#
loop_
_entity_poly.entity_id
_entity_poly.type
_entity_poly.pdbx_seq_one_letter_code
_entity_poly.pdbx_strand_id
1 'polypeptide(L)'
;MCSSAASPLSPSHSPASDAWTPARRPSLEPEREILSTRGHNLPGLLRQRSLSVPPATARDEYVVEHGDGAPFRNRRESLPVSLRGMTLIGASNPKYQWHRYYKSPEELKRMKKHLRKYYERTNALVSQYLFIDQLLDSSLPHRLIDEYNQDHDKIAHISTRGRAQNGEGTPVDTSTQKIKRTPRNLYRVPTERSPLLPPTIEEDVPFPQIPSPDAHTHVHSGDRIVTVAIYINLLANVFLLGAKIAVMSLTSSMSVLASLVDGALDFLSTVIVWTTTKLVQRQDRYRYPISRPRLEPLSVLVFAVVMATSFVQVAITSLGRLLGPDHELVELSLPSILIMASTVMVKLLCWLWCRLIKNSGVQALAQDAMTDVVFNFFSILFPLVGFFAKWWFLDPLGGLLLSVYIIWNWSGTAAEHIRHLTGAAASPTDHSVLLYMTMRFSKIITKIQDLKAYYAGDHLNVEVDIVVDERTSLRDAHDVGESLQYMLESVPTVDRAFVHLDYDPWNIPSHMNQLEG
;
A
#
# COMPACT_ATOMS: atom_id res chain seq x y z
N MET A 1 -13.83 -13.97 -73.14
CA MET A 1 -13.19 -12.73 -72.63
C MET A 1 -12.44 -13.15 -71.36
N CYS A 2 -11.13 -13.43 -71.34
CA CYS A 2 -10.01 -13.00 -72.24
C CYS A 2 -9.87 -11.47 -72.28
N SER A 3 -8.71 -10.78 -72.20
CA SER A 3 -7.30 -11.03 -71.77
C SER A 3 -6.70 -9.62 -71.49
N SER A 4 -5.47 -9.32 -71.03
CA SER A 4 -4.17 -9.99 -70.74
C SER A 4 -3.51 -9.15 -69.60
N ALA A 5 -2.52 -9.50 -68.78
CA ALA A 5 -1.32 -10.37 -68.81
C ALA A 5 -0.14 -9.90 -69.70
N ALA A 6 1.08 -10.07 -69.16
CA ALA A 6 2.42 -9.97 -69.77
C ALA A 6 3.14 -8.59 -69.90
N SER A 7 4.09 -8.36 -68.99
CA SER A 7 5.44 -7.85 -69.32
C SER A 7 6.24 -8.95 -70.08
N PRO A 8 7.38 -8.64 -70.75
CA PRO A 8 8.69 -8.70 -70.07
C PRO A 8 9.64 -7.57 -70.60
N LEU A 9 10.98 -7.60 -70.66
CA LEU A 9 12.05 -8.59 -70.43
C LEU A 9 13.38 -7.87 -70.01
N SER A 10 14.36 -8.67 -69.59
CA SER A 10 15.76 -8.37 -69.20
C SER A 10 16.70 -8.34 -70.45
N PRO A 11 18.07 -8.32 -70.38
CA PRO A 11 19.05 -8.67 -69.31
C PRO A 11 20.03 -7.50 -68.96
N SER A 12 21.15 -7.62 -68.20
CA SER A 12 22.05 -8.76 -67.93
C SER A 12 22.98 -8.64 -66.68
N HIS A 13 23.15 -9.78 -66.00
CA HIS A 13 24.35 -10.30 -65.31
C HIS A 13 25.12 -9.54 -64.20
N SER A 14 25.10 -10.14 -63.00
CA SER A 14 26.09 -10.05 -61.91
C SER A 14 27.34 -10.93 -62.19
N PRO A 15 28.44 -10.91 -61.40
CA PRO A 15 28.55 -11.33 -59.97
C PRO A 15 29.14 -10.22 -59.06
N ALA A 16 29.55 -10.35 -57.78
CA ALA A 16 29.28 -11.18 -56.57
C ALA A 16 30.06 -10.49 -55.40
N SER A 17 30.04 -10.85 -54.11
CA SER A 17 29.44 -11.93 -53.28
C SER A 17 28.71 -11.28 -52.06
N ASP A 18 28.41 -11.87 -50.89
CA ASP A 18 28.60 -13.21 -50.28
C ASP A 18 27.35 -13.63 -49.46
N ALA A 19 27.24 -14.90 -49.08
CA ALA A 19 25.94 -15.51 -48.75
C ALA A 19 25.34 -15.16 -47.38
N TRP A 20 24.02 -14.84 -47.36
CA TRP A 20 23.17 -14.89 -46.17
C TRP A 20 22.73 -16.33 -45.86
N THR A 21 22.74 -16.71 -44.57
CA THR A 21 22.15 -17.98 -44.10
C THR A 21 20.76 -17.76 -43.45
N PRO A 22 19.85 -18.74 -43.52
CA PRO A 22 18.44 -18.55 -43.14
C PRO A 22 18.19 -18.57 -41.63
N ALA A 23 17.00 -18.10 -41.23
CA ALA A 23 16.61 -17.86 -39.84
C ALA A 23 16.70 -19.10 -38.93
N ARG A 24 17.19 -18.90 -37.70
CA ARG A 24 17.19 -19.92 -36.64
C ARG A 24 15.77 -20.16 -36.09
N ARG A 25 15.45 -21.42 -35.83
CA ARG A 25 14.30 -21.84 -35.01
C ARG A 25 14.54 -21.48 -33.53
N PRO A 26 13.49 -21.27 -32.72
CA PRO A 26 13.64 -21.09 -31.28
C PRO A 26 14.19 -22.36 -30.62
N SER A 27 15.14 -22.19 -29.70
CA SER A 27 15.68 -23.26 -28.86
C SER A 27 14.89 -23.39 -27.56
N LEU A 28 14.50 -24.62 -27.22
CA LEU A 28 13.86 -24.95 -25.95
C LEU A 28 14.92 -25.34 -24.91
N GLU A 29 15.25 -24.42 -24.00
CA GLU A 29 15.35 -24.62 -22.53
C GLU A 29 15.86 -23.33 -21.83
N PRO A 30 15.66 -23.17 -20.50
CA PRO A 30 15.78 -21.85 -19.86
C PRO A 30 16.86 -21.75 -18.76
N GLU A 31 17.66 -20.68 -18.77
CA GLU A 31 17.77 -19.80 -17.60
C GLU A 31 18.33 -18.40 -17.90
N ARG A 32 17.64 -17.39 -17.33
CA ARG A 32 18.17 -16.14 -16.76
C ARG A 32 19.40 -15.46 -17.42
N GLU A 33 19.12 -14.57 -18.36
CA GLU A 33 19.75 -13.24 -18.34
C GLU A 33 18.74 -12.17 -18.83
N ILE A 34 18.01 -11.56 -17.88
CA ILE A 34 17.07 -10.47 -18.19
C ILE A 34 17.83 -9.15 -18.10
N LEU A 35 18.01 -8.50 -19.24
CA LEU A 35 18.74 -7.24 -19.37
C LEU A 35 18.10 -6.11 -18.54
N SER A 36 18.72 -5.80 -17.40
CA SER A 36 18.38 -4.62 -16.60
C SER A 36 18.95 -3.36 -17.24
N THR A 37 18.10 -2.55 -17.86
CA THR A 37 18.47 -1.27 -18.51
C THR A 37 18.85 -0.16 -17.52
N ARG A 38 18.70 -0.36 -16.20
CA ARG A 38 19.16 0.61 -15.19
C ARG A 38 20.68 0.82 -15.27
N GLY A 39 21.08 2.08 -15.43
CA GLY A 39 22.47 2.55 -15.26
C GLY A 39 23.34 2.65 -16.51
N HIS A 40 22.84 2.31 -17.71
CA HIS A 40 23.64 2.35 -18.92
C HIS A 40 23.48 3.67 -19.70
N ASN A 41 24.55 4.47 -19.73
CA ASN A 41 24.60 5.74 -20.46
C ASN A 41 24.58 5.53 -21.99
N LEU A 42 23.43 5.77 -22.61
CA LEU A 42 23.23 5.75 -24.08
C LEU A 42 24.29 6.50 -24.91
N PRO A 43 24.85 7.67 -24.48
CA PRO A 43 25.94 8.34 -25.20
C PRO A 43 27.23 7.51 -25.35
N GLY A 44 27.39 6.40 -24.62
CA GLY A 44 28.55 5.51 -24.76
C GLY A 44 28.56 4.65 -26.03
N LEU A 45 27.41 4.48 -26.72
CA LEU A 45 27.29 3.59 -27.89
C LEU A 45 27.47 4.28 -29.25
N LEU A 46 27.56 5.61 -29.31
CA LEU A 46 27.66 6.37 -30.56
C LEU A 46 28.72 7.47 -30.48
N ARG A 47 29.97 7.16 -30.86
CA ARG A 47 31.00 8.20 -31.05
C ARG A 47 32.06 7.86 -32.10
N GLN A 48 31.81 8.21 -33.37
CA GLN A 48 32.89 8.59 -34.30
C GLN A 48 32.38 9.37 -35.52
N ARG A 49 32.59 10.69 -35.53
CA ARG A 49 33.46 11.43 -36.49
C ARG A 49 33.51 12.93 -36.14
N SER A 50 34.21 13.74 -36.94
CA SER A 50 34.95 14.94 -36.52
C SER A 50 34.69 16.18 -37.42
N LEU A 51 35.45 17.27 -37.16
CA LEU A 51 35.59 18.54 -37.93
C LEU A 51 34.64 19.70 -37.52
N SER A 52 34.96 21.00 -37.72
CA SER A 52 36.16 21.78 -37.30
C SER A 52 36.07 23.28 -37.69
N VAL A 53 36.57 24.19 -36.83
CA VAL A 53 37.16 25.54 -37.15
C VAL A 53 36.18 26.69 -37.54
N PRO A 54 36.48 28.00 -37.25
CA PRO A 54 35.44 28.98 -36.82
C PRO A 54 35.17 30.26 -37.70
N PRO A 55 35.44 31.54 -37.31
CA PRO A 55 34.36 32.49 -36.99
C PRO A 55 34.33 33.85 -37.74
N ALA A 56 33.18 34.53 -37.67
CA ALA A 56 32.92 35.93 -38.03
C ALA A 56 31.60 36.40 -37.36
N THR A 57 31.20 37.68 -37.23
CA THR A 57 31.76 38.96 -36.70
C THR A 57 30.69 40.03 -37.01
N ALA A 58 30.66 41.13 -36.23
CA ALA A 58 29.80 42.33 -36.38
C ALA A 58 28.27 42.19 -36.12
N ARG A 59 27.53 43.25 -35.73
CA ARG A 59 27.77 44.35 -34.75
C ARG A 59 26.46 45.16 -34.50
N ASP A 60 26.57 46.23 -33.70
CA ASP A 60 25.59 47.29 -33.37
C ASP A 60 24.51 46.88 -32.34
N GLU A 61 24.67 47.21 -31.05
CA GLU A 61 24.42 48.50 -30.34
C GLU A 61 22.91 48.77 -30.11
N TYR A 62 22.44 49.14 -28.91
CA TYR A 62 23.00 50.08 -27.92
C TYR A 62 23.27 49.51 -26.51
N VAL A 63 23.97 50.31 -25.69
CA VAL A 63 24.47 49.99 -24.34
C VAL A 63 23.83 50.86 -23.25
N VAL A 64 23.53 50.26 -22.09
CA VAL A 64 23.62 50.92 -20.77
C VAL A 64 24.27 49.92 -19.81
N GLU A 65 25.45 50.24 -19.27
CA GLU A 65 26.15 49.41 -18.29
C GLU A 65 25.66 49.65 -16.85
N HIS A 66 25.74 48.64 -15.99
CA HIS A 66 26.40 48.71 -14.67
C HIS A 66 26.53 47.31 -14.02
N GLY A 67 27.75 46.88 -13.69
CA GLY A 67 28.05 45.86 -12.67
C GLY A 67 27.86 44.37 -13.02
N ASP A 68 28.99 43.68 -13.25
CA ASP A 68 29.20 42.23 -13.10
C ASP A 68 28.22 41.24 -13.77
N GLY A 69 28.45 41.01 -15.06
CA GLY A 69 27.73 40.04 -15.87
C GLY A 69 28.16 38.58 -15.68
N ALA A 70 27.41 37.83 -14.85
CA ALA A 70 27.27 36.39 -15.02
C ALA A 70 26.04 36.08 -15.91
N PRO A 71 26.07 35.07 -16.80
CA PRO A 71 24.94 34.75 -17.66
C PRO A 71 23.71 34.38 -16.82
N PHE A 72 22.57 35.04 -17.10
CA PHE A 72 21.34 34.92 -16.30
C PHE A 72 20.81 33.49 -16.15
N ARG A 73 21.19 32.60 -17.08
CA ARG A 73 20.91 31.15 -17.08
C ARG A 73 21.50 30.41 -15.87
N ASN A 74 22.62 30.86 -15.32
CA ASN A 74 23.34 30.15 -14.25
C ASN A 74 22.95 30.62 -12.83
N ARG A 75 22.24 31.75 -12.66
CA ARG A 75 21.97 32.33 -11.33
C ARG A 75 20.98 31.50 -10.47
N ARG A 76 20.20 30.59 -11.07
CA ARG A 76 19.42 29.55 -10.34
C ARG A 76 20.29 28.37 -9.91
N GLU A 77 21.29 28.00 -10.70
CA GLU A 77 22.21 26.88 -10.43
C GLU A 77 23.21 27.21 -9.30
N SER A 78 23.43 28.49 -9.01
CA SER A 78 24.38 28.99 -8.00
C SER A 78 23.74 29.44 -6.67
N LEU A 79 22.52 29.00 -6.35
CA LEU A 79 21.95 29.22 -5.02
C LEU A 79 22.66 28.32 -3.99
N PRO A 80 23.00 28.83 -2.78
CA PRO A 80 23.42 27.99 -1.67
C PRO A 80 22.44 26.83 -1.45
N VAL A 81 22.95 25.62 -1.22
CA VAL A 81 22.16 24.37 -1.25
C VAL A 81 20.86 24.48 -0.43
N SER A 82 20.96 24.93 0.82
CA SER A 82 19.81 25.13 1.72
C SER A 82 18.72 26.09 1.22
N LEU A 83 19.07 27.02 0.32
CA LEU A 83 18.11 27.93 -0.30
C LEU A 83 17.42 27.31 -1.53
N ARG A 84 17.99 26.29 -2.18
CA ARG A 84 17.34 25.62 -3.33
C ARG A 84 16.08 24.89 -2.89
N GLY A 85 16.15 24.07 -1.83
CA GLY A 85 14.97 23.43 -1.24
C GLY A 85 13.88 24.44 -0.88
N MET A 86 14.27 25.52 -0.18
CA MET A 86 13.37 26.63 0.18
C MET A 86 12.79 27.40 -1.02
N THR A 87 13.45 27.37 -2.19
CA THR A 87 12.97 28.03 -3.42
C THR A 87 11.98 27.15 -4.19
N LEU A 88 12.21 25.83 -4.23
CA LEU A 88 11.38 24.87 -4.97
C LEU A 88 10.13 24.44 -4.19
N ILE A 89 10.26 24.19 -2.89
CA ILE A 89 9.11 23.92 -2.01
C ILE A 89 8.43 25.26 -1.66
N GLY A 90 9.23 26.26 -1.31
CA GLY A 90 8.77 27.52 -0.75
C GLY A 90 8.76 27.49 0.79
N ALA A 91 8.85 28.66 1.42
CA ALA A 91 8.62 28.76 2.87
C ALA A 91 7.25 28.15 3.27
N SER A 92 7.27 27.29 4.28
CA SER A 92 6.09 26.69 4.90
C SER A 92 5.17 27.76 5.47
N ASN A 93 3.89 27.71 5.09
CA ASN A 93 2.84 28.55 5.64
C ASN A 93 1.52 27.78 5.52
N PRO A 94 0.82 27.48 6.64
CA PRO A 94 -0.41 26.73 6.60
C PRO A 94 -1.54 27.53 5.93
N LYS A 95 -1.86 27.13 4.69
CA LYS A 95 -2.97 27.69 3.89
C LYS A 95 -4.31 27.74 4.65
N TYR A 96 -4.52 26.83 5.60
CA TYR A 96 -5.71 26.76 6.44
C TYR A 96 -5.36 26.44 7.89
N GLN A 97 -5.97 27.17 8.84
CA GLN A 97 -5.82 26.93 10.27
C GLN A 97 -6.77 25.83 10.76
N TRP A 98 -6.46 24.58 10.41
CA TRP A 98 -7.30 23.40 10.67
C TRP A 98 -7.69 23.19 12.14
N HIS A 99 -6.84 23.62 13.08
CA HIS A 99 -7.10 23.54 14.52
C HIS A 99 -8.42 24.23 14.95
N ARG A 100 -8.89 25.26 14.22
CA ARG A 100 -10.15 25.97 14.51
C ARG A 100 -11.39 25.10 14.29
N TYR A 101 -11.30 24.09 13.42
CA TYR A 101 -12.42 23.24 13.02
C TYR A 101 -12.53 21.95 13.84
N TYR A 102 -11.45 21.54 14.51
CA TYR A 102 -11.43 20.39 15.41
C TYR A 102 -12.39 20.61 16.60
N LYS A 103 -13.05 19.54 17.04
CA LYS A 103 -13.96 19.54 18.21
C LYS A 103 -13.46 18.62 19.31
N SER A 104 -13.54 19.08 20.55
CA SER A 104 -12.99 18.31 21.67
C SER A 104 -13.82 17.04 21.96
N PRO A 105 -13.23 16.00 22.55
CA PRO A 105 -13.98 14.82 22.99
C PRO A 105 -15.10 15.13 23.99
N GLU A 106 -15.03 16.27 24.69
CA GLU A 106 -16.09 16.73 25.59
C GLU A 106 -17.24 17.43 24.86
N GLU A 107 -16.93 18.25 23.85
CA GLU A 107 -17.93 18.85 22.97
C GLU A 107 -18.71 17.75 22.23
N LEU A 108 -18.01 16.77 21.67
CA LEU A 108 -18.60 15.60 21.02
C LEU A 108 -19.58 14.86 21.95
N LYS A 109 -19.23 14.65 23.23
CA LYS A 109 -20.13 14.03 24.23
C LYS A 109 -21.41 14.84 24.45
N ARG A 110 -21.35 16.17 24.40
CA ARG A 110 -22.52 17.07 24.54
C ARG A 110 -23.42 17.09 23.29
N MET A 111 -22.93 16.66 22.13
CA MET A 111 -23.70 16.67 20.87
C MET A 111 -24.65 15.47 20.69
N LYS A 112 -25.74 15.70 19.93
CA LYS A 112 -26.68 14.67 19.46
C LYS A 112 -25.97 13.64 18.57
N LYS A 113 -26.40 12.37 18.62
CA LYS A 113 -25.74 11.21 17.97
C LYS A 113 -25.41 11.39 16.47
N HIS A 114 -26.25 12.10 15.70
CA HIS A 114 -25.98 12.36 14.27
C HIS A 114 -24.91 13.45 14.06
N LEU A 115 -24.98 14.56 14.79
CA LEU A 115 -23.94 15.60 14.77
C LEU A 115 -22.60 15.05 15.26
N ARG A 116 -22.63 14.22 16.31
CA ARG A 116 -21.43 13.56 16.83
C ARG A 116 -20.74 12.71 15.75
N LYS A 117 -21.48 11.84 15.04
CA LYS A 117 -20.93 11.07 13.91
C LYS A 117 -20.34 11.93 12.79
N TYR A 118 -20.95 13.08 12.51
CA TYR A 118 -20.42 14.04 11.54
C TYR A 118 -19.07 14.61 12.01
N TYR A 119 -19.04 15.20 13.22
CA TYR A 119 -17.81 15.78 13.76
C TYR A 119 -16.73 14.75 14.12
N GLU A 120 -17.08 13.50 14.44
CA GLU A 120 -16.13 12.38 14.57
C GLU A 120 -15.41 12.12 13.23
N ARG A 121 -16.14 12.09 12.11
CA ARG A 121 -15.56 11.98 10.76
C ARG A 121 -14.74 13.23 10.39
N THR A 122 -15.26 14.43 10.64
CA THR A 122 -14.56 15.69 10.35
C THR A 122 -13.26 15.80 11.16
N ASN A 123 -13.27 15.43 12.45
CA ASN A 123 -12.09 15.44 13.30
C ASN A 123 -10.99 14.48 12.81
N ALA A 124 -11.37 13.29 12.32
CA ALA A 124 -10.40 12.33 11.77
C ALA A 124 -9.66 12.93 10.55
N LEU A 125 -10.42 13.47 9.58
CA LEU A 125 -9.87 14.13 8.41
C LEU A 125 -9.04 15.39 8.78
N VAL A 126 -9.51 16.19 9.74
CA VAL A 126 -8.76 17.33 10.29
C VAL A 126 -7.45 16.89 10.97
N SER A 127 -7.43 15.77 11.69
CA SER A 127 -6.18 15.24 12.27
C SER A 127 -5.20 14.73 11.21
N GLN A 128 -5.70 14.16 10.10
CA GLN A 128 -4.86 13.76 8.96
C GLN A 128 -4.27 14.98 8.24
N TYR A 129 -5.04 16.06 8.07
CA TYR A 129 -4.53 17.31 7.51
C TYR A 129 -3.50 17.99 8.44
N LEU A 130 -3.75 18.03 9.75
CA LEU A 130 -2.78 18.55 10.73
C LEU A 130 -1.49 17.71 10.78
N PHE A 131 -1.58 16.40 10.55
CA PHE A 131 -0.39 15.54 10.39
C PHE A 131 0.36 15.85 9.09
N ILE A 132 -0.34 16.02 7.96
CA ILE A 132 0.28 16.46 6.69
C ILE A 132 0.97 17.81 6.84
N ASP A 133 0.37 18.75 7.56
CA ASP A 133 0.94 20.07 7.84
C ASP A 133 2.27 19.94 8.60
N GLN A 134 2.27 19.21 9.72
CA GLN A 134 3.49 18.94 10.51
C GLN A 134 4.57 18.22 9.72
N LEU A 135 4.18 17.29 8.84
CA LEU A 135 5.08 16.49 8.00
C LEU A 135 5.72 17.33 6.88
N LEU A 136 4.95 18.22 6.23
CA LEU A 136 5.44 19.10 5.16
C LEU A 136 6.22 20.32 5.68
N ASP A 137 5.89 20.81 6.88
CA ASP A 137 6.60 21.91 7.53
C ASP A 137 7.89 21.45 8.24
N SER A 138 8.14 20.13 8.29
CA SER A 138 9.37 19.53 8.80
C SER A 138 10.58 19.76 7.89
N SER A 139 11.77 19.43 8.39
CA SER A 139 13.00 19.49 7.58
C SER A 139 13.10 18.39 6.50
N LEU A 140 12.24 17.37 6.52
CA LEU A 140 12.37 16.17 5.68
C LEU A 140 12.22 16.46 4.18
N PRO A 141 11.17 17.17 3.68
CA PRO A 141 11.05 17.51 2.26
C PRO A 141 12.25 18.29 1.71
N HIS A 142 12.78 19.22 2.51
CA HIS A 142 13.93 20.05 2.14
C HIS A 142 15.21 19.23 2.07
N ARG A 143 15.46 18.37 3.06
CA ARG A 143 16.63 17.46 3.08
C ARG A 143 16.63 16.44 1.96
N LEU A 144 15.46 15.99 1.49
CA LEU A 144 15.38 15.10 0.32
C LEU A 144 15.98 15.80 -0.92
N ILE A 145 15.50 16.99 -1.26
CA ILE A 145 16.03 17.80 -2.39
C ILE A 145 17.53 18.08 -2.24
N ASP A 146 18.00 18.34 -1.02
CA ASP A 146 19.42 18.60 -0.76
C ASP A 146 20.30 17.33 -0.89
N GLU A 147 19.79 16.12 -0.62
CA GLU A 147 20.55 14.88 -0.81
C GLU A 147 20.82 14.59 -2.30
N TYR A 148 19.87 14.89 -3.19
CA TYR A 148 20.06 14.73 -4.66
C TYR A 148 21.20 15.59 -5.18
N ASN A 149 21.32 16.84 -4.72
CA ASN A 149 22.44 17.71 -5.06
C ASN A 149 23.78 17.07 -4.66
N GLN A 150 23.92 16.65 -3.40
CA GLN A 150 25.18 16.14 -2.90
C GLN A 150 25.67 14.87 -3.61
N ASP A 151 24.77 13.96 -3.99
CA ASP A 151 25.17 12.74 -4.69
C ASP A 151 25.46 12.99 -6.18
N HIS A 152 24.76 13.94 -6.83
CA HIS A 152 25.17 14.43 -8.15
C HIS A 152 26.57 15.05 -8.14
N ASP A 153 26.85 15.92 -7.16
CA ASP A 153 28.15 16.60 -7.07
C ASP A 153 29.28 15.61 -6.78
N LYS A 154 29.04 14.58 -5.93
CA LYS A 154 29.99 13.48 -5.71
C LYS A 154 30.29 12.71 -7.00
N ILE A 155 29.27 12.41 -7.82
CA ILE A 155 29.45 11.73 -9.11
C ILE A 155 30.23 12.63 -10.10
N ALA A 156 29.93 13.93 -10.15
CA ALA A 156 30.66 14.89 -10.97
C ALA A 156 32.14 15.00 -10.55
N HIS A 157 32.42 15.09 -9.25
CA HIS A 157 33.78 15.08 -8.70
C HIS A 157 34.53 13.77 -8.96
N ILE A 158 33.87 12.61 -8.89
CA ILE A 158 34.49 11.32 -9.27
C ILE A 158 34.83 11.31 -10.76
N SER A 159 33.93 11.78 -11.63
CA SER A 159 34.16 11.80 -13.08
C SER A 159 35.33 12.72 -13.50
N THR A 160 35.54 13.81 -12.76
CA THR A 160 36.64 14.76 -13.00
C THR A 160 37.95 14.33 -12.35
N ARG A 161 37.93 13.57 -11.25
CA ARG A 161 39.14 13.01 -10.62
C ARG A 161 39.87 11.97 -11.48
N GLY A 162 39.25 11.48 -12.56
CA GLY A 162 39.91 10.66 -13.58
C GLY A 162 41.03 11.35 -14.36
N ARG A 163 41.30 12.65 -14.13
CA ARG A 163 42.36 13.41 -14.82
C ARG A 163 43.08 14.49 -13.97
N ALA A 164 43.33 14.22 -12.69
CA ALA A 164 44.21 15.04 -11.85
C ALA A 164 45.01 14.19 -10.85
N GLN A 165 46.18 14.71 -10.41
CA GLN A 165 47.15 13.97 -9.59
C GLN A 165 46.83 13.95 -8.08
N ASN A 166 47.64 13.19 -7.34
CA ASN A 166 47.62 13.07 -5.89
C ASN A 166 47.64 14.42 -5.17
N GLY A 167 46.87 14.52 -4.10
CA GLY A 167 46.93 15.58 -3.11
C GLY A 167 46.16 15.15 -1.87
N GLU A 168 46.80 15.20 -0.70
CA GLU A 168 46.16 14.88 0.57
C GLU A 168 45.17 15.99 0.96
N GLY A 169 43.95 15.59 1.32
CA GLY A 169 42.89 16.49 1.75
C GLY A 169 42.07 15.81 2.83
N THR A 170 42.08 16.40 4.02
CA THR A 170 41.40 15.86 5.21
C THR A 170 39.90 15.70 4.96
N PRO A 171 39.28 14.55 5.27
CA PRO A 171 37.84 14.38 5.08
C PRO A 171 37.08 15.28 6.06
N VAL A 172 36.28 16.21 5.52
CA VAL A 172 35.34 17.02 6.32
C VAL A 172 34.17 16.13 6.74
N ASP A 173 34.15 15.75 8.01
CA ASP A 173 33.23 14.73 8.56
C ASP A 173 31.79 15.24 8.69
N THR A 174 31.12 15.35 7.54
CA THR A 174 29.74 15.81 7.42
C THR A 174 28.80 14.63 7.66
N SER A 175 28.63 14.27 8.93
CA SER A 175 27.90 13.08 9.40
C SER A 175 26.35 13.19 9.31
N THR A 176 25.85 13.86 8.26
CA THR A 176 24.45 13.75 7.82
C THR A 176 24.13 12.29 7.50
N GLN A 177 23.34 11.65 8.37
CA GLN A 177 23.00 10.24 8.23
C GLN A 177 22.13 10.02 6.98
N LYS A 178 22.69 9.34 5.97
CA LYS A 178 21.94 8.95 4.77
C LYS A 178 20.70 8.15 5.14
N ILE A 179 19.53 8.69 4.82
CA ILE A 179 18.24 8.05 5.09
C ILE A 179 18.13 6.83 4.18
N LYS A 180 18.05 5.62 4.76
CA LYS A 180 17.94 4.38 3.99
C LYS A 180 16.61 4.34 3.25
N ARG A 181 16.63 4.63 1.95
CA ARG A 181 15.50 4.62 1.00
C ARG A 181 14.81 3.25 0.94
N THR A 182 13.95 3.03 1.92
CA THR A 182 13.15 1.83 2.17
C THR A 182 11.93 2.30 2.96
N PRO A 183 10.68 1.92 2.59
CA PRO A 183 9.48 2.47 3.24
C PRO A 183 9.54 2.39 4.77
N ARG A 184 9.96 1.23 5.30
CA ARG A 184 10.08 0.97 6.75
C ARG A 184 11.08 1.87 7.51
N ASN A 185 11.96 2.59 6.83
CA ASN A 185 12.82 3.61 7.45
C ASN A 185 12.33 5.05 7.20
N LEU A 186 11.60 5.32 6.11
CA LEU A 186 10.88 6.60 5.94
C LEU A 186 9.76 6.72 6.99
N TYR A 187 8.99 5.65 7.21
CA TYR A 187 8.03 5.54 8.31
C TYR A 187 8.64 5.68 9.72
N ARG A 188 9.97 5.69 9.85
CA ARG A 188 10.67 5.72 11.15
C ARG A 188 11.55 6.94 11.32
N VAL A 189 10.96 8.11 11.11
CA VAL A 189 11.46 9.40 11.62
C VAL A 189 10.47 10.01 12.64
N PRO A 190 10.11 9.35 13.76
CA PRO A 190 9.00 9.78 14.63
C PRO A 190 9.36 10.95 15.56
N THR A 191 10.59 11.46 15.43
CA THR A 191 11.24 12.38 16.37
C THR A 191 11.72 13.68 15.72
N GLU A 192 11.61 13.84 14.39
CA GLU A 192 11.95 15.08 13.69
C GLU A 192 10.81 16.09 13.82
N ARG A 193 10.51 16.50 15.06
CA ARG A 193 9.57 17.58 15.39
C ARG A 193 10.23 18.97 15.29
N SER A 194 11.41 19.04 14.69
CA SER A 194 12.20 20.27 14.53
C SER A 194 11.57 21.15 13.47
N PRO A 195 10.91 22.27 13.82
CA PRO A 195 10.43 23.21 12.81
C PRO A 195 11.63 23.85 12.11
N LEU A 196 11.47 24.20 10.82
CA LEU A 196 12.53 24.84 10.03
C LEU A 196 12.93 26.24 10.52
N LEU A 197 12.09 26.85 11.38
CA LEU A 197 12.33 28.11 12.07
C LEU A 197 11.86 27.97 13.53
N PRO A 198 12.48 28.66 14.51
CA PRO A 198 11.89 28.79 15.84
C PRO A 198 10.53 29.51 15.74
N PRO A 199 9.58 29.23 16.65
CA PRO A 199 8.28 29.88 16.63
C PRO A 199 8.42 31.41 16.73
N THR A 200 7.68 32.12 15.90
CA THR A 200 7.52 33.58 16.04
C THR A 200 6.79 33.90 17.34
N ILE A 201 7.13 35.03 17.94
CA ILE A 201 6.80 35.42 19.33
C ILE A 201 5.28 35.55 19.61
N GLU A 202 4.44 35.46 18.57
CA GLU A 202 2.97 35.55 18.65
C GLU A 202 2.25 34.19 18.75
N GLU A 203 2.93 33.05 18.54
CA GLU A 203 2.31 31.71 18.64
C GLU A 203 2.44 31.07 20.04
N ASP A 204 2.13 31.83 21.09
CA ASP A 204 2.13 31.35 22.50
C ASP A 204 0.88 30.51 22.86
N VAL A 205 0.34 29.80 21.87
CA VAL A 205 -0.76 28.83 22.03
C VAL A 205 -0.14 27.43 22.07
N PRO A 206 -0.25 26.68 23.18
CA PRO A 206 0.26 25.32 23.24
C PRO A 206 -0.37 24.47 22.14
N PHE A 207 0.44 24.05 21.16
CA PHE A 207 0.03 23.09 20.14
C PHE A 207 -0.61 21.88 20.85
N PRO A 208 -1.90 21.59 20.60
CA PRO A 208 -2.55 20.46 21.24
C PRO A 208 -1.76 19.19 20.93
N GLN A 209 -1.68 18.26 21.89
CA GLN A 209 -1.16 16.92 21.63
C GLN A 209 -2.18 16.16 20.77
N ILE A 210 -2.20 16.50 19.48
CA ILE A 210 -3.00 15.86 18.44
C ILE A 210 -2.58 14.38 18.44
N PRO A 211 -3.51 13.43 18.61
CA PRO A 211 -3.20 12.03 18.48
C PRO A 211 -2.59 11.77 17.10
N SER A 212 -1.41 11.15 17.06
CA SER A 212 -0.82 10.71 15.80
C SER A 212 -1.77 9.70 15.10
N PRO A 213 -1.79 9.67 13.75
CA PRO A 213 -2.66 8.75 13.00
C PRO A 213 -2.50 7.26 13.38
N ASP A 214 -1.38 6.90 14.02
CA ASP A 214 -1.02 5.63 14.68
C ASP A 214 -2.19 4.87 15.33
N ALA A 215 -3.18 5.58 15.90
CA ALA A 215 -4.38 4.95 16.47
C ALA A 215 -5.22 4.15 15.44
N HIS A 216 -5.06 4.42 14.14
CA HIS A 216 -5.81 3.80 13.04
C HIS A 216 -4.96 3.15 11.95
N THR A 217 -3.63 3.23 12.02
CA THR A 217 -2.69 2.69 11.02
C THR A 217 -2.82 1.17 10.82
N HIS A 218 -2.74 0.72 9.55
CA HIS A 218 -2.61 -0.69 9.20
C HIS A 218 -1.21 -1.19 9.59
N VAL A 219 -1.14 -2.28 10.35
CA VAL A 219 0.10 -2.90 10.81
C VAL A 219 0.62 -3.85 9.74
N HIS A 220 1.81 -3.61 9.21
CA HIS A 220 2.37 -4.46 8.15
C HIS A 220 2.64 -5.88 8.66
N SER A 221 2.42 -6.90 7.81
CA SER A 221 2.75 -8.30 8.12
C SER A 221 4.23 -8.59 8.39
N GLY A 222 5.12 -7.61 8.19
CA GLY A 222 6.52 -7.66 8.60
C GLY A 222 6.79 -7.32 10.07
N ASP A 223 5.77 -6.95 10.86
CA ASP A 223 5.91 -6.57 12.27
C ASP A 223 5.80 -7.76 13.24
N ARG A 224 6.53 -7.62 14.36
CA ARG A 224 6.61 -8.64 15.41
C ARG A 224 5.25 -8.90 16.06
N ILE A 225 4.40 -7.87 16.18
CA ILE A 225 3.07 -7.96 16.80
C ILE A 225 2.15 -8.86 15.98
N VAL A 226 2.07 -8.65 14.66
CA VAL A 226 1.32 -9.50 13.72
C VAL A 226 1.85 -10.94 13.76
N THR A 227 3.18 -11.09 13.66
CA THR A 227 3.84 -12.40 13.66
C THR A 227 3.54 -13.19 14.94
N VAL A 228 3.61 -12.54 16.11
CA VAL A 228 3.31 -13.17 17.42
C VAL A 228 1.83 -13.54 17.55
N ALA A 229 0.90 -12.67 17.11
CA ALA A 229 -0.52 -12.98 17.17
C ALA A 229 -0.90 -14.21 16.33
N ILE A 230 -0.32 -14.34 15.14
CA ILE A 230 -0.52 -15.52 14.27
C ILE A 230 0.06 -16.78 14.93
N TYR A 231 1.23 -16.72 15.58
CA TYR A 231 1.77 -17.86 16.32
C TYR A 231 0.95 -18.25 17.55
N ILE A 232 0.38 -17.29 18.28
CA ILE A 232 -0.51 -17.56 19.41
C ILE A 232 -1.81 -18.23 18.93
N ASN A 233 -2.42 -17.71 17.86
CA ASN A 233 -3.63 -18.29 17.28
C ASN A 233 -3.37 -19.72 16.73
N LEU A 234 -2.24 -19.93 16.04
CA LEU A 234 -1.81 -21.25 15.57
C LEU A 234 -1.62 -22.24 16.72
N LEU A 235 -0.95 -21.83 17.81
CA LEU A 235 -0.76 -22.68 18.98
C LEU A 235 -2.09 -23.02 19.67
N ALA A 236 -3.00 -22.06 19.78
CA ALA A 236 -4.33 -22.26 20.33
C ALA A 236 -5.16 -23.26 19.50
N ASN A 237 -5.19 -23.11 18.17
CA ASN A 237 -5.94 -24.00 17.29
C ASN A 237 -5.31 -25.40 17.20
N VAL A 238 -3.97 -25.53 17.26
CA VAL A 238 -3.28 -26.83 17.43
C VAL A 238 -3.69 -27.51 18.74
N PHE A 239 -3.73 -26.76 19.84
CA PHE A 239 -4.13 -27.29 21.15
C PHE A 239 -5.61 -27.73 21.17
N LEU A 240 -6.52 -26.90 20.65
CA LEU A 240 -7.94 -27.23 20.53
C LEU A 240 -8.19 -28.46 19.63
N LEU A 241 -7.51 -28.54 18.48
CA LEU A 241 -7.60 -29.69 17.59
C LEU A 241 -7.07 -30.96 18.27
N GLY A 242 -5.91 -30.89 18.94
CA GLY A 242 -5.36 -32.01 19.71
C GLY A 242 -6.29 -32.49 20.83
N ALA A 243 -6.92 -31.57 21.56
CA ALA A 243 -7.90 -31.90 22.60
C ALA A 243 -9.17 -32.56 22.01
N LYS A 244 -9.69 -32.04 20.89
CA LYS A 244 -10.84 -32.63 20.18
C LYS A 244 -10.53 -34.05 19.67
N ILE A 245 -9.33 -34.29 19.11
CA ILE A 245 -8.87 -35.63 18.72
C ILE A 245 -8.80 -36.57 19.93
N ALA A 246 -8.28 -36.11 21.06
CA ALA A 246 -8.14 -36.91 22.27
C ALA A 246 -9.48 -37.32 22.91
N VAL A 247 -10.53 -36.50 22.82
CA VAL A 247 -11.87 -36.92 23.27
C VAL A 247 -12.56 -37.80 22.22
N MET A 248 -12.33 -37.55 20.93
CA MET A 248 -12.87 -38.39 19.84
C MET A 248 -12.36 -39.85 19.91
N SER A 249 -11.08 -40.06 20.23
CA SER A 249 -10.54 -41.43 20.40
C SER A 249 -11.08 -42.16 21.65
N LEU A 250 -11.63 -41.41 22.62
CA LEU A 250 -12.31 -41.93 23.80
C LEU A 250 -13.84 -42.05 23.62
N THR A 251 -14.41 -41.41 22.59
CA THR A 251 -15.86 -41.21 22.46
C THR A 251 -16.33 -41.37 21.01
N SER A 252 -16.99 -42.49 20.70
CA SER A 252 -17.56 -42.79 19.37
C SER A 252 -18.83 -41.98 19.03
N SER A 253 -18.83 -40.67 19.27
CA SER A 253 -19.99 -39.79 19.08
C SER A 253 -19.89 -38.95 17.80
N MET A 254 -20.94 -38.98 16.98
CA MET A 254 -21.05 -38.15 15.78
C MET A 254 -21.02 -36.65 16.09
N SER A 255 -21.45 -36.22 17.29
CA SER A 255 -21.37 -34.82 17.72
C SER A 255 -19.93 -34.37 18.00
N VAL A 256 -19.07 -35.28 18.45
CA VAL A 256 -17.64 -35.00 18.66
C VAL A 256 -16.90 -34.99 17.33
N LEU A 257 -17.28 -35.87 16.39
CA LEU A 257 -16.77 -35.86 15.02
C LEU A 257 -17.06 -34.54 14.29
N ALA A 258 -18.28 -34.00 14.42
CA ALA A 258 -18.62 -32.70 13.84
C ALA A 258 -17.71 -31.58 14.38
N SER A 259 -17.61 -31.46 15.70
CA SER A 259 -16.74 -30.43 16.32
C SER A 259 -15.25 -30.62 15.98
N LEU A 260 -14.80 -31.86 15.73
CA LEU A 260 -13.46 -32.15 15.24
C LEU A 260 -13.23 -31.63 13.80
N VAL A 261 -14.22 -31.75 12.92
CA VAL A 261 -14.15 -31.17 11.55
C VAL A 261 -14.05 -29.65 11.63
N ASP A 262 -14.86 -29.00 12.46
CA ASP A 262 -14.78 -27.54 12.68
C ASP A 262 -13.36 -27.14 13.13
N GLY A 263 -12.81 -27.83 14.13
CA GLY A 263 -11.45 -27.59 14.65
C GLY A 263 -10.33 -27.88 13.64
N ALA A 264 -10.59 -28.70 12.62
CA ALA A 264 -9.64 -28.93 11.52
C ALA A 264 -9.67 -27.80 10.48
N LEU A 265 -10.84 -27.18 10.25
CA LEU A 265 -10.99 -25.99 9.41
C LEU A 265 -10.34 -24.76 10.06
N ASP A 266 -10.53 -24.57 11.38
CA ASP A 266 -9.83 -23.58 12.22
C ASP A 266 -8.30 -23.65 12.06
N PHE A 267 -7.77 -24.88 12.11
CA PHE A 267 -6.34 -25.11 11.97
C PHE A 267 -5.87 -24.84 10.53
N LEU A 268 -6.63 -25.30 9.53
CA LEU A 268 -6.33 -25.08 8.11
C LEU A 268 -6.28 -23.59 7.74
N SER A 269 -7.25 -22.79 8.19
CA SER A 269 -7.27 -21.35 7.95
C SER A 269 -6.07 -20.63 8.58
N THR A 270 -5.73 -21.00 9.81
CA THR A 270 -4.58 -20.45 10.52
C THR A 270 -3.26 -20.80 9.82
N VAL A 271 -3.15 -22.00 9.26
CA VAL A 271 -2.02 -22.41 8.40
C VAL A 271 -1.98 -21.63 7.09
N ILE A 272 -3.12 -21.34 6.46
CA ILE A 272 -3.19 -20.50 5.24
C ILE A 272 -2.68 -19.07 5.51
N VAL A 273 -3.08 -18.45 6.62
CA VAL A 273 -2.61 -17.10 6.99
C VAL A 273 -1.14 -17.10 7.43
N TRP A 274 -0.69 -18.10 8.19
CA TRP A 274 0.72 -18.24 8.59
C TRP A 274 1.65 -18.48 7.38
N THR A 275 1.29 -19.38 6.46
CA THR A 275 2.07 -19.62 5.24
C THR A 275 2.12 -18.37 4.36
N THR A 276 1.02 -17.64 4.25
CA THR A 276 0.96 -16.38 3.49
C THR A 276 1.87 -15.31 4.10
N THR A 277 1.76 -15.03 5.40
CA THR A 277 2.60 -14.07 6.11
C THR A 277 4.09 -14.38 5.91
N LYS A 278 4.46 -15.66 6.02
CA LYS A 278 5.82 -16.17 5.77
C LYS A 278 6.28 -16.03 4.32
N LEU A 279 5.36 -16.07 3.35
CA LEU A 279 5.63 -15.90 1.92
C LEU A 279 5.77 -14.43 1.52
N VAL A 280 4.99 -13.53 2.15
CA VAL A 280 5.09 -12.06 2.02
C VAL A 280 6.40 -11.53 2.60
N GLN A 281 6.78 -11.99 3.80
CA GLN A 281 8.06 -11.64 4.44
C GLN A 281 9.29 -12.05 3.59
N ARG A 282 9.16 -13.04 2.71
CA ARG A 282 10.21 -13.47 1.76
C ARG A 282 10.16 -12.66 0.47
N GLN A 283 10.78 -11.48 0.45
CA GLN A 283 10.89 -10.65 -0.76
C GLN A 283 11.87 -11.24 -1.79
N ASP A 284 11.36 -11.94 -2.80
CA ASP A 284 12.11 -12.34 -4.01
C ASP A 284 11.82 -11.38 -5.15
N ARG A 285 12.70 -10.38 -5.32
CA ARG A 285 12.59 -9.32 -6.33
C ARG A 285 12.73 -9.81 -7.77
N TYR A 286 13.29 -11.00 -8.01
CA TYR A 286 13.47 -11.54 -9.36
C TYR A 286 12.20 -12.21 -9.89
N ARG A 287 11.47 -12.95 -9.02
CA ARG A 287 10.17 -13.53 -9.39
C ARG A 287 9.00 -12.56 -9.17
N TYR A 288 9.13 -11.61 -8.25
CA TYR A 288 8.09 -10.65 -7.89
C TYR A 288 8.71 -9.23 -7.80
N PRO A 289 8.86 -8.54 -8.95
CA PRO A 289 9.43 -7.19 -8.98
C PRO A 289 8.49 -6.13 -8.39
N ILE A 290 7.18 -6.38 -8.43
CA ILE A 290 6.13 -5.65 -7.70
C ILE A 290 5.77 -6.45 -6.45
N SER A 291 5.36 -5.75 -5.40
CA SER A 291 5.38 -6.20 -4.00
C SER A 291 4.48 -7.43 -3.71
N ARG A 292 4.96 -8.31 -2.81
CA ARG A 292 4.21 -9.50 -2.35
C ARG A 292 3.02 -9.27 -1.38
N PRO A 293 2.80 -8.13 -0.69
CA PRO A 293 1.63 -7.93 0.18
C PRO A 293 0.27 -8.16 -0.49
N ARG A 294 0.18 -8.13 -1.83
CA ARG A 294 -0.99 -8.59 -2.61
C ARG A 294 -1.48 -10.00 -2.25
N LEU A 295 -0.62 -10.84 -1.67
CA LEU A 295 -0.98 -12.17 -1.19
C LEU A 295 -1.80 -12.14 0.11
N GLU A 296 -1.75 -11.07 0.91
CA GLU A 296 -2.48 -10.97 2.19
C GLU A 296 -4.01 -11.04 2.00
N PRO A 297 -4.66 -10.13 1.23
CA PRO A 297 -6.09 -10.22 0.96
C PRO A 297 -6.48 -11.45 0.13
N LEU A 298 -5.57 -12.00 -0.68
CA LEU A 298 -5.79 -13.29 -1.37
C LEU A 298 -5.94 -14.45 -0.37
N SER A 299 -5.15 -14.46 0.71
CA SER A 299 -5.27 -15.50 1.75
C SER A 299 -6.56 -15.38 2.55
N VAL A 300 -7.03 -14.15 2.83
CA VAL A 300 -8.32 -13.92 3.48
C VAL A 300 -9.48 -14.30 2.55
N LEU A 301 -9.37 -14.05 1.24
CA LEU A 301 -10.35 -14.48 0.25
C LEU A 301 -10.47 -16.02 0.18
N VAL A 302 -9.35 -16.74 0.10
CA VAL A 302 -9.35 -18.21 0.12
C VAL A 302 -9.98 -18.74 1.42
N PHE A 303 -9.63 -18.15 2.56
CA PHE A 303 -10.21 -18.49 3.86
C PHE A 303 -11.73 -18.23 3.91
N ALA A 304 -12.20 -17.06 3.47
CA ALA A 304 -13.62 -16.72 3.43
C ALA A 304 -14.44 -17.71 2.58
N VAL A 305 -13.89 -18.19 1.46
CA VAL A 305 -14.51 -19.22 0.61
C VAL A 305 -14.60 -20.57 1.35
N VAL A 306 -13.56 -20.98 2.08
CA VAL A 306 -13.58 -22.21 2.90
C VAL A 306 -14.66 -22.13 3.98
N MET A 307 -14.74 -21.02 4.73
CA MET A 307 -15.73 -20.87 5.80
C MET A 307 -17.16 -20.76 5.25
N ALA A 308 -17.38 -19.98 4.20
CA ALA A 308 -18.70 -19.93 3.55
C ALA A 308 -19.16 -21.32 3.06
N THR A 309 -18.23 -22.12 2.50
CA THR A 309 -18.53 -23.50 2.06
C THR A 309 -18.88 -24.41 3.24
N SER A 310 -18.15 -24.30 4.36
CA SER A 310 -18.45 -25.06 5.59
C SER A 310 -19.85 -24.72 6.13
N PHE A 311 -20.16 -23.43 6.29
CA PHE A 311 -21.48 -23.03 6.81
C PHE A 311 -22.63 -23.34 5.84
N VAL A 312 -22.39 -23.47 4.52
CA VAL A 312 -23.39 -24.02 3.59
C VAL A 312 -23.68 -25.50 3.88
N GLN A 313 -22.68 -26.31 4.24
CA GLN A 313 -22.91 -27.72 4.65
C GLN A 313 -23.68 -27.80 5.99
N VAL A 314 -23.37 -26.90 6.93
CA VAL A 314 -24.15 -26.75 8.18
C VAL A 314 -25.60 -26.37 7.86
N ALA A 315 -25.84 -25.36 7.01
CA ALA A 315 -27.18 -24.93 6.61
C ALA A 315 -28.01 -26.06 5.97
N ILE A 316 -27.41 -26.82 5.06
CA ILE A 316 -28.05 -27.99 4.42
C ILE A 316 -28.39 -29.06 5.47
N THR A 317 -27.49 -29.33 6.41
CA THR A 317 -27.70 -30.32 7.48
C THR A 317 -28.80 -29.88 8.45
N SER A 318 -28.81 -28.61 8.85
CA SER A 318 -29.85 -28.01 9.69
C SER A 318 -31.22 -28.01 9.01
N LEU A 319 -31.28 -27.68 7.71
CA LEU A 319 -32.52 -27.75 6.93
C LEU A 319 -33.01 -29.21 6.76
N GLY A 320 -32.10 -30.17 6.56
CA GLY A 320 -32.41 -31.59 6.52
C GLY A 320 -33.02 -32.11 7.83
N ARG A 321 -32.50 -31.68 8.98
CA ARG A 321 -33.10 -31.96 10.31
C ARG A 321 -34.46 -31.27 10.50
N LEU A 322 -34.64 -30.06 9.99
CA LEU A 322 -35.90 -29.31 10.12
C LEU A 322 -37.05 -29.90 9.27
N LEU A 323 -36.72 -30.60 8.18
CA LEU A 323 -37.67 -31.24 7.27
C LEU A 323 -37.75 -32.77 7.43
N GLY A 324 -36.94 -33.35 8.33
CA GLY A 324 -36.85 -34.79 8.55
C GLY A 324 -37.98 -35.37 9.41
N PRO A 325 -38.16 -36.70 9.41
CA PRO A 325 -39.13 -37.37 10.28
C PRO A 325 -38.64 -37.54 11.73
N ASP A 326 -37.35 -37.33 11.99
CA ASP A 326 -36.71 -37.65 13.27
C ASP A 326 -36.71 -36.43 14.21
N HIS A 327 -37.76 -36.35 15.02
CA HIS A 327 -38.06 -35.20 15.90
C HIS A 327 -37.41 -35.32 17.30
N GLU A 328 -36.28 -36.03 17.41
CA GLU A 328 -35.63 -36.29 18.70
C GLU A 328 -34.97 -35.02 19.28
N LEU A 329 -35.03 -34.86 20.61
CA LEU A 329 -34.31 -33.79 21.29
C LEU A 329 -32.83 -34.16 21.37
N VAL A 330 -31.96 -33.27 20.89
CA VAL A 330 -30.50 -33.46 20.94
C VAL A 330 -30.02 -33.44 22.40
N GLU A 331 -29.77 -34.62 22.97
CA GLU A 331 -29.13 -34.75 24.28
C GLU A 331 -27.66 -34.32 24.20
N LEU A 332 -27.39 -33.07 24.59
CA LEU A 332 -26.03 -32.53 24.72
C LEU A 332 -25.27 -33.27 25.83
N SER A 333 -24.57 -34.34 25.46
CA SER A 333 -23.70 -35.09 26.36
C SER A 333 -22.70 -34.18 27.08
N LEU A 334 -22.53 -34.40 28.39
CA LEU A 334 -21.70 -33.57 29.27
C LEU A 334 -20.26 -33.35 28.73
N PRO A 335 -19.56 -34.35 28.14
CA PRO A 335 -18.26 -34.13 27.50
C PRO A 335 -18.31 -33.14 26.33
N SER A 336 -19.38 -33.15 25.52
CA SER A 336 -19.53 -32.25 24.37
C SER A 336 -19.71 -30.80 24.83
N ILE A 337 -20.50 -30.57 25.89
CA ILE A 337 -20.67 -29.24 26.50
C ILE A 337 -19.32 -28.71 27.00
N LEU A 338 -18.50 -29.54 27.65
CA LEU A 338 -17.16 -29.15 28.12
C LEU A 338 -16.19 -28.79 26.98
N ILE A 339 -16.21 -29.53 25.86
CA ILE A 339 -15.41 -29.22 24.66
C ILE A 339 -15.85 -27.89 24.05
N MET A 340 -17.15 -27.67 23.89
CA MET A 340 -17.67 -26.42 23.31
C MET A 340 -17.38 -25.22 24.23
N ALA A 341 -17.59 -25.34 25.54
CA ALA A 341 -17.30 -24.27 26.51
C ALA A 341 -15.81 -23.91 26.58
N SER A 342 -14.92 -24.90 26.55
CA SER A 342 -13.47 -24.67 26.51
C SER A 342 -13.01 -24.07 25.17
N THR A 343 -13.61 -24.48 24.05
CA THR A 343 -13.39 -23.86 22.72
C THR A 343 -13.80 -22.39 22.73
N VAL A 344 -14.98 -22.06 23.26
CA VAL A 344 -15.46 -20.67 23.42
C VAL A 344 -14.50 -19.84 24.26
N MET A 345 -14.02 -20.36 25.40
CA MET A 345 -13.09 -19.63 26.26
C MET A 345 -11.76 -19.31 25.56
N VAL A 346 -11.18 -20.28 24.84
CA VAL A 346 -9.90 -20.09 24.13
C VAL A 346 -10.07 -19.13 22.94
N LYS A 347 -11.08 -19.35 22.07
CA LYS A 347 -11.35 -18.48 20.91
C LYS A 347 -11.72 -17.05 21.36
N LEU A 348 -12.43 -16.87 22.48
CA LEU A 348 -12.71 -15.54 23.05
C LEU A 348 -11.44 -14.79 23.48
N LEU A 349 -10.49 -15.47 24.13
CA LEU A 349 -9.20 -14.90 24.50
C LEU A 349 -8.37 -14.53 23.25
N CYS A 350 -8.36 -15.39 22.23
CA CYS A 350 -7.74 -15.11 20.93
C CYS A 350 -8.37 -13.89 20.24
N TRP A 351 -9.70 -13.77 20.23
CA TRP A 351 -10.40 -12.60 19.68
C TRP A 351 -10.06 -11.30 20.42
N LEU A 352 -10.10 -11.32 21.76
CA LEU A 352 -9.81 -10.15 22.59
C LEU A 352 -8.42 -9.56 22.32
N TRP A 353 -7.44 -10.40 21.97
CA TRP A 353 -6.09 -10.00 21.57
C TRP A 353 -6.02 -9.59 20.08
N CYS A 354 -6.49 -10.45 19.17
CA CYS A 354 -6.32 -10.26 17.71
C CYS A 354 -7.07 -9.02 17.20
N ARG A 355 -8.25 -8.70 17.76
CA ARG A 355 -9.03 -7.52 17.37
C ARG A 355 -8.29 -6.18 17.55
N LEU A 356 -7.25 -6.14 18.41
CA LEU A 356 -6.43 -4.95 18.66
C LEU A 356 -5.41 -4.67 17.54
N ILE A 357 -5.16 -5.63 16.65
CA ILE A 357 -4.08 -5.60 15.67
C ILE A 357 -4.68 -5.39 14.28
N LYS A 358 -4.53 -4.17 13.73
CA LYS A 358 -5.12 -3.77 12.45
C LYS A 358 -4.30 -4.30 11.26
N ASN A 359 -4.38 -5.60 11.01
CA ASN A 359 -3.83 -6.26 9.83
C ASN A 359 -4.87 -7.23 9.29
N SER A 360 -5.14 -7.24 7.98
CA SER A 360 -6.25 -8.02 7.41
C SER A 360 -6.15 -9.53 7.64
N GLY A 361 -4.94 -10.11 7.68
CA GLY A 361 -4.76 -11.52 8.08
C GLY A 361 -5.11 -11.78 9.55
N VAL A 362 -4.73 -10.88 10.46
CA VAL A 362 -5.04 -10.99 11.90
C VAL A 362 -6.50 -10.66 12.21
N GLN A 363 -7.11 -9.73 11.46
CA GLN A 363 -8.53 -9.40 11.57
C GLN A 363 -9.43 -10.52 11.03
N ALA A 364 -9.01 -11.24 9.97
CA ALA A 364 -9.69 -12.47 9.55
C ALA A 364 -9.66 -13.54 10.64
N LEU A 365 -8.51 -13.75 11.30
CA LEU A 365 -8.37 -14.63 12.48
C LEU A 365 -9.18 -14.16 13.70
N ALA A 366 -9.47 -12.86 13.81
CA ALA A 366 -10.36 -12.33 14.85
C ALA A 366 -11.84 -12.54 14.48
N GLN A 367 -12.22 -12.32 13.22
CA GLN A 367 -13.57 -12.55 12.70
C GLN A 367 -13.95 -14.04 12.79
N ASP A 368 -13.01 -14.93 12.49
CA ASP A 368 -13.08 -16.37 12.76
C ASP A 368 -13.40 -16.65 14.23
N ALA A 369 -12.50 -16.27 15.14
CA ALA A 369 -12.67 -16.56 16.55
C ALA A 369 -13.93 -15.93 17.18
N MET A 370 -14.42 -14.81 16.64
CA MET A 370 -15.72 -14.25 17.00
C MET A 370 -16.88 -15.08 16.44
N THR A 371 -16.77 -15.57 15.21
CA THR A 371 -17.75 -16.47 14.56
C THR A 371 -17.91 -17.75 15.38
N ASP A 372 -16.84 -18.37 15.86
CA ASP A 372 -16.92 -19.61 16.65
C ASP A 372 -17.48 -19.40 18.05
N VAL A 373 -17.11 -18.28 18.70
CA VAL A 373 -17.66 -17.90 20.01
C VAL A 373 -19.17 -17.70 19.90
N VAL A 374 -19.63 -16.99 18.86
CA VAL A 374 -21.06 -16.81 18.58
C VAL A 374 -21.70 -18.15 18.24
N PHE A 375 -21.09 -18.96 17.36
CA PHE A 375 -21.65 -20.23 16.91
C PHE A 375 -21.82 -21.22 18.05
N ASN A 376 -20.74 -21.53 18.78
CA ASN A 376 -20.78 -22.50 19.88
C ASN A 376 -21.67 -22.02 21.05
N PHE A 377 -21.76 -20.70 21.30
CA PHE A 377 -22.70 -20.17 22.29
C PHE A 377 -24.16 -20.44 21.90
N PHE A 378 -24.55 -20.11 20.67
CA PHE A 378 -25.91 -20.35 20.20
C PHE A 378 -26.25 -21.83 20.03
N SER A 379 -25.30 -22.66 19.61
CA SER A 379 -25.44 -24.12 19.51
C SER A 379 -25.50 -24.84 20.87
N ILE A 380 -25.22 -24.16 21.99
CA ILE A 380 -25.59 -24.63 23.35
C ILE A 380 -26.96 -24.06 23.76
N LEU A 381 -27.20 -22.77 23.46
CA LEU A 381 -28.41 -22.07 23.89
C LEU A 381 -29.69 -22.62 23.24
N PHE A 382 -29.69 -22.90 21.93
CA PHE A 382 -30.89 -23.36 21.23
C PHE A 382 -31.37 -24.75 21.68
N PRO A 383 -30.51 -25.79 21.82
CA PRO A 383 -30.92 -27.06 22.44
C PRO A 383 -31.39 -26.89 23.89
N LEU A 384 -30.71 -26.06 24.70
CA LEU A 384 -31.08 -25.88 26.11
C LEU A 384 -32.47 -25.23 26.27
N VAL A 385 -32.76 -24.18 25.50
CA VAL A 385 -34.09 -23.55 25.47
C VAL A 385 -35.12 -24.51 24.85
N GLY A 386 -34.76 -25.26 23.81
CA GLY A 386 -35.62 -26.27 23.17
C GLY A 386 -36.02 -27.38 24.14
N PHE A 387 -35.12 -27.82 25.02
CA PHE A 387 -35.39 -28.79 26.06
C PHE A 387 -36.37 -28.25 27.12
N PHE A 388 -36.14 -27.05 27.66
CA PHE A 388 -37.04 -26.45 28.64
C PHE A 388 -38.42 -26.08 28.06
N ALA A 389 -38.48 -25.63 26.80
CA ALA A 389 -39.74 -25.28 26.12
C ALA A 389 -40.44 -26.46 25.44
N LYS A 390 -39.79 -27.62 25.34
CA LYS A 390 -40.20 -28.80 24.55
C LYS A 390 -40.40 -28.49 23.06
N TRP A 391 -39.55 -27.64 22.49
CA TRP A 391 -39.56 -27.23 21.08
C TRP A 391 -38.39 -27.88 20.32
N TRP A 392 -38.63 -29.05 19.74
CA TRP A 392 -37.65 -29.82 18.96
C TRP A 392 -37.01 -29.01 17.81
N PHE A 393 -37.78 -28.16 17.13
CA PHE A 393 -37.35 -27.42 15.94
C PHE A 393 -36.36 -26.29 16.24
N LEU A 394 -36.17 -25.92 17.51
CA LEU A 394 -35.41 -24.73 17.88
C LEU A 394 -33.91 -24.87 17.61
N ASP A 395 -33.33 -26.07 17.79
CA ASP A 395 -31.94 -26.38 17.41
C ASP A 395 -31.70 -26.28 15.89
N PRO A 396 -32.39 -27.05 15.02
CA PRO A 396 -32.15 -26.98 13.59
C PRO A 396 -32.53 -25.62 12.97
N LEU A 397 -33.58 -24.94 13.47
CA LEU A 397 -33.89 -23.58 13.05
C LEU A 397 -32.80 -22.59 13.48
N GLY A 398 -32.28 -22.73 14.70
CA GLY A 398 -31.17 -21.93 15.22
C GLY A 398 -29.91 -22.07 14.37
N GLY A 399 -29.47 -23.30 14.11
CA GLY A 399 -28.33 -23.59 13.25
C GLY A 399 -28.50 -23.09 11.81
N LEU A 400 -29.71 -23.15 11.25
CA LEU A 400 -30.02 -22.63 9.92
C LEU A 400 -29.93 -21.09 9.85
N LEU A 401 -30.55 -20.37 10.79
CA LEU A 401 -30.50 -18.90 10.83
C LEU A 401 -29.07 -18.38 11.06
N LEU A 402 -28.34 -19.06 11.93
CA LEU A 402 -26.97 -18.77 12.32
C LEU A 402 -25.97 -19.02 11.17
N SER A 403 -26.08 -20.14 10.46
CA SER A 403 -25.25 -20.41 9.28
C SER A 403 -25.51 -19.41 8.15
N VAL A 404 -26.76 -19.03 7.87
CA VAL A 404 -27.09 -17.97 6.89
C VAL A 404 -26.46 -16.62 7.26
N TYR A 405 -26.52 -16.22 8.54
CA TYR A 405 -25.85 -15.01 9.02
C TYR A 405 -24.33 -15.05 8.82
N ILE A 406 -23.69 -16.19 9.09
CA ILE A 406 -22.24 -16.36 8.96
C ILE A 406 -21.81 -16.39 7.49
N ILE A 407 -22.57 -17.06 6.62
CA ILE A 407 -22.36 -17.04 5.15
C ILE A 407 -22.44 -15.60 4.63
N TRP A 408 -23.43 -14.82 5.04
CA TRP A 408 -23.57 -13.42 4.65
C TRP A 408 -22.36 -12.58 5.06
N ASN A 409 -21.87 -12.76 6.30
CA ASN A 409 -20.70 -12.04 6.82
C ASN A 409 -19.43 -12.35 6.01
N TRP A 410 -19.10 -13.64 5.83
CA TRP A 410 -17.93 -14.06 5.04
C TRP A 410 -18.05 -13.70 3.54
N SER A 411 -19.26 -13.71 2.97
CA SER A 411 -19.49 -13.23 1.59
C SER A 411 -19.19 -11.74 1.45
N GLY A 412 -19.50 -10.94 2.49
CA GLY A 412 -19.11 -9.53 2.56
C GLY A 412 -17.59 -9.35 2.57
N THR A 413 -16.89 -10.04 3.47
CA THR A 413 -15.42 -10.04 3.55
C THR A 413 -14.76 -10.48 2.24
N ALA A 414 -15.28 -11.52 1.59
CA ALA A 414 -14.80 -11.97 0.28
C ALA A 414 -14.99 -10.89 -0.80
N ALA A 415 -16.16 -10.25 -0.86
CA ALA A 415 -16.45 -9.18 -1.83
C ALA A 415 -15.59 -7.93 -1.61
N GLU A 416 -15.26 -7.59 -0.35
CA GLU A 416 -14.35 -6.50 -0.01
C GLU A 416 -12.91 -6.79 -0.49
N HIS A 417 -12.36 -7.96 -0.17
CA HIS A 417 -11.02 -8.33 -0.64
C HIS A 417 -10.94 -8.50 -2.17
N ILE A 418 -12.00 -8.97 -2.84
CA ILE A 418 -12.08 -8.97 -4.31
C ILE A 418 -11.96 -7.54 -4.86
N ARG A 419 -12.65 -6.55 -4.28
CA ARG A 419 -12.52 -5.14 -4.67
C ARG A 419 -11.10 -4.61 -4.47
N HIS A 420 -10.45 -4.98 -3.37
CA HIS A 420 -9.06 -4.59 -3.08
C HIS A 420 -8.02 -5.30 -3.99
N LEU A 421 -8.35 -6.46 -4.56
CA LEU A 421 -7.55 -7.13 -5.60
C LEU A 421 -7.79 -6.55 -7.01
N THR A 422 -8.97 -6.00 -7.30
CA THR A 422 -9.40 -5.57 -8.64
C THR A 422 -9.17 -4.09 -8.94
N GLY A 423 -8.49 -3.34 -8.06
CA GLY A 423 -8.19 -1.92 -8.30
C GLY A 423 -9.33 -0.97 -7.96
N ALA A 424 -10.16 -1.30 -6.96
CA ALA A 424 -11.18 -0.36 -6.47
C ALA A 424 -10.55 0.98 -6.02
N ALA A 425 -11.26 2.09 -6.25
CA ALA A 425 -10.81 3.42 -5.86
C ALA A 425 -10.63 3.55 -4.33
N ALA A 426 -9.68 4.39 -3.92
CA ALA A 426 -9.44 4.75 -2.53
C ALA A 426 -10.67 5.38 -1.87
N SER A 427 -10.74 5.36 -0.53
CA SER A 427 -11.84 6.03 0.16
C SER A 427 -11.82 7.55 -0.12
N PRO A 428 -12.97 8.24 -0.13
CA PRO A 428 -13.02 9.70 -0.31
C PRO A 428 -12.19 10.46 0.74
N THR A 429 -11.99 9.87 1.93
CA THR A 429 -11.09 10.41 2.95
C THR A 429 -9.64 10.34 2.50
N ASP A 430 -9.16 9.17 2.10
CA ASP A 430 -7.77 8.95 1.67
C ASP A 430 -7.44 9.77 0.41
N HIS A 431 -8.35 9.81 -0.56
CA HIS A 431 -8.20 10.66 -1.75
C HIS A 431 -8.09 12.15 -1.36
N SER A 432 -8.92 12.63 -0.42
CA SER A 432 -8.84 14.02 0.06
C SER A 432 -7.53 14.32 0.81
N VAL A 433 -7.00 13.34 1.55
CA VAL A 433 -5.70 13.41 2.26
C VAL A 433 -4.54 13.49 1.27
N LEU A 434 -4.52 12.63 0.24
CA LEU A 434 -3.52 12.65 -0.83
C LEU A 434 -3.59 13.95 -1.66
N LEU A 435 -4.80 14.40 -2.03
CA LEU A 435 -5.00 15.66 -2.74
C LEU A 435 -4.49 16.87 -1.95
N TYR A 436 -4.79 16.91 -0.65
CA TYR A 436 -4.35 17.97 0.25
C TYR A 436 -2.81 18.00 0.39
N MET A 437 -2.16 16.83 0.48
CA MET A 437 -0.70 16.72 0.48
C MET A 437 -0.10 17.30 -0.81
N THR A 438 -0.53 16.84 -1.99
CA THR A 438 -0.03 17.34 -3.29
C THR A 438 -0.27 18.85 -3.45
N MET A 439 -1.45 19.35 -3.06
CA MET A 439 -1.80 20.77 -3.12
C MET A 439 -0.97 21.65 -2.17
N ARG A 440 -0.37 21.08 -1.11
CA ARG A 440 0.51 21.80 -0.17
C ARG A 440 2.00 21.64 -0.49
N PHE A 441 2.41 20.56 -1.17
CA PHE A 441 3.80 20.13 -1.27
C PHE A 441 4.80 21.18 -1.83
N SER A 442 4.46 21.90 -2.90
CA SER A 442 5.40 22.83 -3.55
C SER A 442 4.69 23.99 -4.23
N LYS A 443 5.35 25.16 -4.25
CA LYS A 443 4.91 26.37 -4.97
C LYS A 443 5.19 26.34 -6.48
N ILE A 444 5.95 25.38 -7.01
CA ILE A 444 6.17 25.25 -8.48
C ILE A 444 5.09 24.41 -9.18
N ILE A 445 4.26 23.69 -8.42
CA ILE A 445 3.10 22.94 -8.93
C ILE A 445 2.01 23.96 -9.29
N THR A 446 1.78 24.17 -10.58
CA THR A 446 0.82 25.16 -11.11
C THR A 446 -0.62 24.62 -11.10
N LYS A 447 -0.78 23.32 -11.38
CA LYS A 447 -2.05 22.60 -11.49
C LYS A 447 -1.82 21.13 -11.12
N ILE A 448 -2.79 20.51 -10.47
CA ILE A 448 -2.93 19.05 -10.41
C ILE A 448 -3.88 18.68 -11.54
N GLN A 449 -3.44 17.82 -12.46
CA GLN A 449 -4.24 17.40 -13.62
C GLN A 449 -5.14 16.22 -13.27
N ASP A 450 -4.60 15.22 -12.57
CA ASP A 450 -5.35 14.08 -12.07
C ASP A 450 -4.70 13.49 -10.79
N LEU A 451 -5.48 12.74 -10.03
CA LEU A 451 -5.09 12.00 -8.83
C LEU A 451 -5.85 10.68 -8.77
N LYS A 452 -5.28 9.62 -9.34
CA LYS A 452 -5.82 8.26 -9.25
C LYS A 452 -5.22 7.58 -8.02
N ALA A 453 -6.08 7.13 -7.10
CA ALA A 453 -5.67 6.32 -5.96
C ALA A 453 -6.55 5.07 -5.90
N TYR A 454 -5.93 3.88 -5.89
CA TYR A 454 -6.64 2.60 -6.00
C TYR A 454 -5.97 1.50 -5.19
N TYR A 455 -6.76 0.55 -4.70
CA TYR A 455 -6.25 -0.59 -3.92
C TYR A 455 -5.44 -1.55 -4.77
N ALA A 456 -4.28 -1.93 -4.26
CA ALA A 456 -3.28 -2.77 -4.90
C ALA A 456 -2.89 -3.95 -4.00
N GLY A 457 -3.90 -4.55 -3.34
CA GLY A 457 -3.75 -5.35 -2.12
C GLY A 457 -4.40 -4.61 -0.93
N ASP A 458 -3.86 -4.79 0.28
CA ASP A 458 -4.34 -4.09 1.50
C ASP A 458 -3.95 -2.59 1.56
N HIS A 459 -3.13 -2.15 0.60
CA HIS A 459 -2.57 -0.80 0.50
C HIS A 459 -2.91 -0.18 -0.86
N LEU A 460 -2.83 1.15 -0.93
CA LEU A 460 -3.06 1.95 -2.13
C LEU A 460 -1.81 2.04 -3.01
N ASN A 461 -2.02 1.94 -4.32
CA ASN A 461 -1.20 2.62 -5.32
C ASN A 461 -1.74 4.04 -5.50
N VAL A 462 -0.86 5.00 -5.75
CA VAL A 462 -1.22 6.39 -6.07
C VAL A 462 -0.51 6.83 -7.35
N GLU A 463 -1.25 7.42 -8.27
CA GLU A 463 -0.77 8.03 -9.52
C GLU A 463 -1.22 9.49 -9.52
N VAL A 464 -0.27 10.41 -9.68
CA VAL A 464 -0.50 11.87 -9.57
C VAL A 464 0.12 12.58 -10.77
N ASP A 465 -0.71 13.30 -11.51
CA ASP A 465 -0.27 14.07 -12.67
C ASP A 465 -0.21 15.55 -12.30
N ILE A 466 0.99 16.13 -12.23
CA ILE A 466 1.21 17.54 -11.85
C ILE A 466 1.83 18.36 -12.99
N VAL A 467 1.38 19.61 -13.13
CA VAL A 467 1.86 20.54 -14.16
C VAL A 467 2.83 21.55 -13.55
N VAL A 468 4.03 21.64 -14.11
CA VAL A 468 5.08 22.60 -13.73
C VAL A 468 5.34 23.62 -14.85
N ASP A 469 5.91 24.78 -14.51
CA ASP A 469 6.24 25.80 -15.51
C ASP A 469 7.34 25.31 -16.48
N GLU A 470 7.15 25.53 -17.78
CA GLU A 470 8.07 25.12 -18.88
C GLU A 470 9.53 25.57 -18.67
N ARG A 471 9.75 26.68 -17.95
CA ARG A 471 11.08 27.27 -17.68
C ARG A 471 11.74 26.70 -16.42
N THR A 472 11.10 25.72 -15.78
CA THR A 472 11.68 24.90 -14.72
C THR A 472 12.72 23.97 -15.33
N SER A 473 13.91 23.83 -14.73
CA SER A 473 14.89 22.89 -15.26
C SER A 473 14.39 21.45 -15.05
N LEU A 474 14.73 20.53 -15.96
CA LEU A 474 14.37 19.11 -15.82
C LEU A 474 14.86 18.52 -14.48
N ARG A 475 16.00 19.02 -13.96
CA ARG A 475 16.54 18.67 -12.63
C ARG A 475 15.62 19.16 -11.50
N ASP A 476 15.20 20.42 -11.53
CA ASP A 476 14.30 20.98 -10.52
C ASP A 476 12.92 20.31 -10.54
N ALA A 477 12.38 20.04 -11.72
CA ALA A 477 11.12 19.31 -11.88
C ALA A 477 11.23 17.86 -11.36
N HIS A 478 12.30 17.14 -11.73
CA HIS A 478 12.54 15.77 -11.28
C HIS A 478 12.72 15.68 -9.76
N ASP A 479 13.54 16.55 -9.16
CA ASP A 479 13.80 16.53 -7.71
C ASP A 479 12.52 16.83 -6.91
N VAL A 480 11.66 17.72 -7.40
CA VAL A 480 10.33 18.02 -6.81
C VAL A 480 9.39 16.83 -6.99
N GLY A 481 9.36 16.18 -8.16
CA GLY A 481 8.53 15.01 -8.43
C GLY A 481 8.92 13.78 -7.60
N GLU A 482 10.22 13.44 -7.52
CA GLU A 482 10.68 12.32 -6.68
C GLU A 482 10.46 12.63 -5.18
N SER A 483 10.69 13.87 -4.75
CA SER A 483 10.41 14.27 -3.36
C SER A 483 8.92 14.20 -3.02
N LEU A 484 8.02 14.61 -3.92
CA LEU A 484 6.57 14.41 -3.77
C LEU A 484 6.23 12.91 -3.68
N GLN A 485 6.86 12.06 -4.50
CA GLN A 485 6.66 10.61 -4.45
C GLN A 485 7.01 10.06 -3.05
N TYR A 486 8.14 10.45 -2.46
CA TYR A 486 8.51 10.02 -1.10
C TYR A 486 7.53 10.55 -0.03
N MET A 487 6.95 11.74 -0.20
CA MET A 487 5.93 12.23 0.73
C MET A 487 4.65 11.40 0.64
N LEU A 488 4.19 11.08 -0.57
CA LEU A 488 3.01 10.23 -0.79
C LEU A 488 3.25 8.79 -0.27
N GLU A 489 4.44 8.22 -0.50
CA GLU A 489 4.86 6.92 0.05
C GLU A 489 5.11 6.93 1.58
N SER A 490 5.03 8.10 2.24
CA SER A 490 5.06 8.22 3.70
C SER A 490 3.67 8.20 4.35
N VAL A 491 2.60 8.24 3.56
CA VAL A 491 1.21 8.07 4.03
C VAL A 491 0.96 6.58 4.31
N PRO A 492 0.63 6.14 5.55
CA PRO A 492 0.60 4.71 5.90
C PRO A 492 -0.39 3.81 5.15
N THR A 493 -1.30 4.38 4.36
CA THR A 493 -2.20 3.63 3.47
C THR A 493 -1.60 3.35 2.10
N VAL A 494 -0.44 3.92 1.74
CA VAL A 494 0.20 3.83 0.42
C VAL A 494 1.37 2.82 0.44
N ASP A 495 1.40 1.87 -0.51
CA ASP A 495 2.58 1.01 -0.76
C ASP A 495 3.54 1.69 -1.74
N ARG A 496 3.01 2.38 -2.76
CA ARG A 496 3.76 3.03 -3.83
C ARG A 496 3.04 4.25 -4.40
N ALA A 497 3.81 5.28 -4.75
CA ALA A 497 3.33 6.40 -5.54
C ALA A 497 4.05 6.49 -6.90
N PHE A 498 3.40 7.12 -7.87
CA PHE A 498 3.94 7.49 -9.16
C PHE A 498 3.56 8.95 -9.42
N VAL A 499 4.54 9.78 -9.75
CA VAL A 499 4.34 11.21 -10.03
C VAL A 499 4.71 11.47 -11.49
N HIS A 500 3.74 11.88 -12.30
CA HIS A 500 3.98 12.39 -13.65
C HIS A 500 4.18 13.91 -13.60
N LEU A 501 5.04 14.41 -14.49
CA LEU A 501 5.44 15.81 -14.58
C LEU A 501 5.16 16.29 -16.01
N ASP A 502 4.02 16.95 -16.19
CA ASP A 502 3.67 17.64 -17.43
C ASP A 502 4.07 19.12 -17.36
N TYR A 503 4.19 19.78 -18.52
CA TYR A 503 4.39 21.23 -18.63
C TYR A 503 3.21 21.95 -19.30
N ASP A 504 2.38 21.22 -20.05
CA ASP A 504 1.17 21.72 -20.68
C ASP A 504 -0.07 21.27 -19.89
N PRO A 505 -0.93 22.18 -19.39
CA PRO A 505 -2.18 21.82 -18.72
C PRO A 505 -3.27 21.28 -19.65
N TRP A 506 -3.03 21.19 -20.97
CA TRP A 506 -3.89 20.59 -21.98
C TRP A 506 -3.10 19.56 -22.81
N ASN A 507 -2.89 18.37 -22.23
CA ASN A 507 -2.29 17.25 -22.96
C ASN A 507 -3.20 16.85 -24.14
N ILE A 508 -2.63 16.59 -25.32
CA ILE A 508 -3.34 16.08 -26.51
C ILE A 508 -4.08 14.80 -26.09
N PRO A 509 -5.35 14.55 -26.48
CA PRO A 509 -6.09 13.36 -26.07
C PRO A 509 -5.34 12.07 -26.46
N SER A 510 -4.65 11.51 -25.48
CA SER A 510 -3.68 10.43 -25.61
C SER A 510 -4.20 9.18 -24.89
N HIS A 511 -3.32 8.24 -24.55
CA HIS A 511 -3.70 6.92 -24.02
C HIS A 511 -4.55 6.95 -22.73
N MET A 512 -4.59 8.07 -21.99
CA MET A 512 -5.41 8.22 -20.79
C MET A 512 -6.92 8.09 -21.09
N ASN A 513 -7.40 8.61 -22.22
CA ASN A 513 -8.82 8.60 -22.59
C ASN A 513 -9.32 7.19 -23.01
N GLN A 514 -8.46 6.17 -23.03
CA GLN A 514 -8.84 4.79 -23.34
C GLN A 514 -9.40 4.01 -22.13
N LEU A 515 -9.47 4.64 -20.95
CA LEU A 515 -9.94 4.03 -19.69
C LEU A 515 -11.34 4.51 -19.24
N GLU A 516 -11.99 5.42 -19.98
CA GLU A 516 -13.34 5.94 -19.69
C GLU A 516 -14.45 5.19 -20.47
N GLY A 517 -14.27 3.89 -20.73
CA GLY A 517 -15.15 3.03 -21.54
C GLY A 517 -16.06 2.10 -20.75
#